data_AF-A0A4R4QYQ8-F1
#
_entry.id   AF-A0A4R4QYQ8-F1
#
_cell.length_a   1.000
_cell.length_b   1.000
_cell.length_c   1.000
_cell.angle_alpha   90.00
_cell.angle_beta   90.00
_cell.angle_gamma   90.00
#
_symmetry.space_group_name_H-M   'P 1'
#
loop_
_entity.id
_entity.type
_entity.pdbx_description
1 polymer ?
#
loop_
_entity_poly.entity_id
_entity_poly.type
_entity_poly.pdbx_seq_one_letter_code
_entity_poly.pdbx_strand_id
1 'polypeptide(L)'
;MAAQQGCQTGAYVVVGFTLKDQNVTKQTHGDLWYSPACRAMWGDFNVPELMYPITGQLWTQPEYGGVNRLAASTTLVDTGNWTTPMVDWQQSVKFCGSHKGGIDPDMDLPSQGYNACTAWR
;
A
#
# COMPACT_ATOMS: atom_id res chain seq x y z
N MET A 1 0.28 -7.69 -19.15
CA MET A 1 1.68 -8.06 -19.46
C MET A 1 2.69 -6.94 -19.20
N ALA A 2 2.35 -5.64 -19.35
CA ALA A 2 3.24 -4.52 -19.03
C ALA A 2 3.54 -4.34 -17.52
N ALA A 3 2.59 -4.66 -16.64
CA ALA A 3 2.79 -4.65 -15.19
C ALA A 3 3.93 -5.58 -14.74
N GLN A 4 4.01 -6.80 -15.30
CA GLN A 4 5.05 -7.78 -14.96
C GLN A 4 6.46 -7.36 -15.42
N GLN A 5 6.58 -6.36 -16.30
CA GLN A 5 7.86 -5.86 -16.82
C GLN A 5 8.32 -4.54 -16.20
N GLY A 6 7.62 -4.03 -15.16
CA GLY A 6 8.06 -2.81 -14.45
C GLY A 6 7.82 -1.50 -15.23
N CYS A 7 6.80 -1.45 -16.07
CA CYS A 7 6.50 -0.27 -16.88
C CYS A 7 5.95 0.88 -16.00
N GLN A 8 6.73 1.97 -15.88
CA GLN A 8 6.39 3.17 -15.07
C GLN A 8 6.11 4.43 -15.91
N THR A 9 6.02 4.30 -17.24
CA THR A 9 5.89 5.46 -18.14
C THR A 9 4.63 6.25 -17.85
N GLY A 10 4.75 7.57 -17.66
CA GLY A 10 3.62 8.46 -17.37
C GLY A 10 2.91 8.16 -16.05
N ALA A 11 3.59 7.53 -15.10
CA ALA A 11 3.01 7.21 -13.81
C ALA A 11 2.86 8.43 -12.91
N TYR A 12 1.82 8.41 -12.09
CA TYR A 12 1.55 9.43 -11.08
C TYR A 12 0.95 8.80 -9.82
N VAL A 13 1.13 9.48 -8.68
CA VAL A 13 0.49 9.11 -7.42
C VAL A 13 -0.99 9.44 -7.51
N VAL A 14 -1.84 8.44 -7.29
CA VAL A 14 -3.29 8.60 -7.33
C VAL A 14 -3.83 8.95 -5.95
N VAL A 15 -3.31 8.30 -4.94
CA VAL A 15 -3.68 8.48 -3.53
C VAL A 15 -2.54 8.00 -2.65
N GLY A 16 -2.41 8.55 -1.45
CA GLY A 16 -1.43 8.11 -0.47
C GLY A 16 -1.94 8.29 0.96
N PHE A 17 -1.24 7.68 1.91
CA PHE A 17 -1.54 7.75 3.33
C PHE A 17 -0.29 8.04 4.15
N THR A 18 -0.52 8.43 5.39
CA THR A 18 0.51 8.58 6.42
C THR A 18 0.06 7.79 7.64
N LEU A 19 0.95 6.93 8.16
CA LEU A 19 0.75 6.29 9.46
C LEU A 19 1.16 7.25 10.56
N LYS A 20 0.32 7.38 11.57
CA LYS A 20 0.56 8.25 12.71
C LYS A 20 1.18 7.43 13.84
N ASP A 21 2.46 7.66 14.10
CA ASP A 21 3.17 7.17 15.27
C ASP A 21 3.72 8.37 16.05
N GLN A 22 3.31 8.51 17.32
CA GLN A 22 3.71 9.63 18.18
C GLN A 22 5.16 9.51 18.65
N ASN A 23 5.77 8.34 18.50
CA ASN A 23 7.12 8.05 18.96
C ASN A 23 8.19 8.34 17.90
N VAL A 24 7.79 8.72 16.68
CA VAL A 24 8.70 9.08 15.59
C VAL A 24 8.56 10.53 15.18
N THR A 25 9.66 11.14 14.74
CA THR A 25 9.67 12.51 14.21
C THR A 25 9.32 12.56 12.73
N LYS A 26 9.62 11.48 11.99
CA LYS A 26 9.28 11.34 10.57
C LYS A 26 8.28 10.20 10.39
N GLN A 27 7.10 10.55 9.89
CA GLN A 27 6.00 9.62 9.74
C GLN A 27 6.20 8.72 8.51
N THR A 28 5.77 7.46 8.65
CA THR A 28 5.71 6.51 7.54
C THR A 28 4.63 6.94 6.56
N HIS A 29 4.92 6.87 5.26
CA HIS A 29 3.95 7.15 4.21
C HIS A 29 3.88 6.01 3.18
N GLY A 30 2.71 5.87 2.56
CA GLY A 30 2.48 4.95 1.47
C GLY A 30 1.77 5.63 0.32
N ASP A 31 2.34 5.56 -0.87
CA ASP A 31 1.77 6.15 -2.09
C ASP A 31 1.33 5.05 -3.05
N LEU A 32 0.10 5.12 -3.53
CA LEU A 32 -0.42 4.28 -4.60
C LEU A 32 -0.19 4.98 -5.94
N TRP A 33 0.65 4.36 -6.75
CA TRP A 33 0.97 4.81 -8.09
C TRP A 33 0.10 4.14 -9.14
N TYR A 34 -0.15 4.86 -10.22
CA TYR A 34 -0.82 4.37 -11.41
C TYR A 34 -0.07 4.82 -12.66
N SER A 35 0.14 3.90 -13.59
CA SER A 35 0.55 4.19 -14.95
C SER A 35 -0.57 3.87 -15.95
N PRO A 36 -1.17 4.88 -16.62
CA PRO A 36 -2.15 4.66 -17.69
C PRO A 36 -1.57 3.95 -18.90
N ALA A 37 -0.33 4.25 -19.27
CA ALA A 37 0.35 3.64 -20.40
C ALA A 37 0.53 2.13 -20.20
N CYS A 38 0.76 1.71 -18.97
CA CYS A 38 1.08 0.34 -18.61
C CYS A 38 -0.14 -0.42 -18.03
N ARG A 39 -1.24 0.29 -17.75
CA ARG A 39 -2.43 -0.21 -17.04
C ARG A 39 -2.04 -0.98 -15.79
N ALA A 40 -1.18 -0.37 -14.99
CA ALA A 40 -0.56 -1.00 -13.85
C ALA A 40 -0.58 -0.06 -12.65
N MET A 41 -0.77 -0.63 -11.46
CA MET A 41 -0.69 0.06 -10.19
C MET A 41 0.30 -0.63 -9.26
N TRP A 42 0.91 0.14 -8.35
CA TRP A 42 1.77 -0.39 -7.30
C TRP A 42 1.77 0.54 -6.10
N GLY A 43 2.15 0.03 -4.94
CA GLY A 43 2.36 0.83 -3.74
C GLY A 43 3.85 1.06 -3.51
N ASP A 44 4.22 2.30 -3.20
CA ASP A 44 5.52 2.66 -2.65
C ASP A 44 5.35 2.97 -1.17
N PHE A 45 6.03 2.19 -0.33
CA PHE A 45 6.02 2.31 1.11
C PHE A 45 7.34 2.87 1.59
N ASN A 46 7.31 3.97 2.34
CA ASN A 46 8.49 4.66 2.84
C ASN A 46 8.42 4.78 4.35
N VAL A 47 9.40 4.18 5.02
CA VAL A 47 9.55 4.17 6.46
C VAL A 47 10.85 4.87 6.82
N PRO A 48 10.83 6.20 6.99
CA PRO A 48 12.03 6.99 7.23
C PRO A 48 12.55 6.88 8.66
N GLU A 49 11.70 6.44 9.59
CA GLU A 49 11.98 6.22 11.01
C GLU A 49 11.09 5.07 11.48
N LEU A 50 11.62 4.15 12.29
CA LEU A 50 10.92 2.94 12.73
C LEU A 50 11.17 2.70 14.22
N MET A 51 10.08 2.65 15.01
CA MET A 51 10.11 2.26 16.42
C MET A 51 9.61 0.82 16.64
N TYR A 52 8.65 0.39 15.84
CA TYR A 52 8.07 -0.95 15.86
C TYR A 52 7.93 -1.46 14.43
N PRO A 53 7.99 -2.78 14.19
CA PRO A 53 7.77 -3.33 12.85
C PRO A 53 6.46 -2.85 12.23
N ILE A 54 6.50 -2.51 10.93
CA ILE A 54 5.34 -2.04 10.17
C ILE A 54 5.15 -2.92 8.94
N THR A 55 3.92 -3.29 8.67
CA THR A 55 3.54 -4.10 7.51
C THR A 55 2.89 -3.22 6.46
N GLY A 56 3.40 -3.27 5.23
CA GLY A 56 2.73 -2.72 4.04
C GLY A 56 2.01 -3.84 3.29
N GLN A 57 0.81 -3.56 2.77
CA GLN A 57 -0.03 -4.54 2.07
C GLN A 57 -0.72 -3.91 0.87
N LEU A 58 -0.61 -4.57 -0.29
CA LEU A 58 -1.38 -4.26 -1.49
C LEU A 58 -2.44 -5.33 -1.70
N TRP A 59 -3.67 -4.87 -1.88
CA TRP A 59 -4.86 -5.68 -2.10
C TRP A 59 -5.49 -5.31 -3.42
N THR A 60 -6.06 -6.28 -4.12
CA THR A 60 -6.81 -6.08 -5.36
C THR A 60 -8.16 -6.75 -5.27
N GLN A 61 -9.18 -6.11 -5.83
CA GLN A 61 -10.50 -6.69 -6.04
C GLN A 61 -10.67 -6.95 -7.54
N PRO A 62 -10.68 -8.22 -7.99
CA PRO A 62 -10.81 -8.52 -9.41
C PRO A 62 -12.25 -8.37 -9.92
N GLU A 63 -13.25 -8.54 -9.06
CA GLU A 63 -14.67 -8.60 -9.43
C GLU A 63 -15.50 -7.53 -8.71
N TYR A 64 -16.47 -6.94 -9.41
CA TYR A 64 -17.30 -5.88 -8.84
C TYR A 64 -18.16 -6.45 -7.71
N GLY A 65 -18.00 -5.91 -6.50
CA GLY A 65 -18.65 -6.45 -5.30
C GLY A 65 -18.03 -7.76 -4.78
N GLY A 66 -16.90 -8.21 -5.34
CA GLY A 66 -16.18 -9.40 -4.91
C GLY A 66 -15.34 -9.20 -3.64
N VAL A 67 -14.54 -10.20 -3.27
CA VAL A 67 -13.66 -10.15 -2.07
C VAL A 67 -12.28 -9.61 -2.45
N ASN A 68 -11.69 -8.79 -1.59
CA ASN A 68 -10.31 -8.33 -1.72
C ASN A 68 -9.34 -9.52 -1.63
N ARG A 69 -8.36 -9.56 -2.52
CA ARG A 69 -7.27 -10.55 -2.52
C ARG A 69 -5.95 -9.85 -2.23
N LEU A 70 -5.16 -10.43 -1.33
CA LEU A 70 -3.82 -9.93 -1.04
C LEU A 70 -2.94 -10.16 -2.28
N ALA A 71 -2.44 -9.07 -2.86
CA ALA A 71 -1.56 -9.12 -4.01
C ALA A 71 -0.09 -9.09 -3.59
N ALA A 72 0.25 -8.29 -2.58
CA ALA A 72 1.59 -8.23 -2.02
C ALA A 72 1.57 -7.80 -0.56
N SER A 73 2.53 -8.27 0.24
CA SER A 73 2.73 -7.85 1.62
C SER A 73 4.20 -7.91 1.96
N THR A 74 4.67 -6.97 2.78
CA THR A 74 5.96 -7.07 3.43
C THR A 74 5.90 -6.47 4.83
N THR A 75 6.74 -6.96 5.73
CA THR A 75 6.96 -6.34 7.04
C THR A 75 8.37 -5.76 7.07
N LEU A 76 8.46 -4.45 7.28
CA LEU A 76 9.71 -3.75 7.50
C LEU A 76 10.04 -3.79 8.99
N VAL A 77 11.18 -4.38 9.32
CA VAL A 77 11.75 -4.45 10.68
C VAL A 77 12.84 -3.42 10.91
N ASP A 78 13.25 -2.71 9.86
CA ASP A 78 14.19 -1.60 9.86
C ASP A 78 13.64 -0.46 8.99
N THR A 79 14.24 0.73 9.09
CA THR A 79 13.93 1.86 8.19
C THR A 79 14.22 1.49 6.74
N GLY A 80 13.42 1.97 5.81
CA GLY A 80 13.67 1.76 4.39
C GLY A 80 12.45 1.99 3.52
N ASN A 81 12.57 1.51 2.30
CA ASN A 81 11.55 1.62 1.28
C ASN A 81 11.17 0.24 0.76
N TRP A 82 9.89 0.05 0.49
CA TRP A 82 9.39 -1.12 -0.19
C TRP A 82 8.42 -0.72 -1.29
N THR A 83 8.75 -1.12 -2.51
CA THR A 83 7.86 -1.02 -3.66
C THR A 83 7.21 -2.38 -3.88
N THR A 84 5.89 -2.40 -3.99
CA THR A 84 5.15 -3.64 -4.29
C THR A 84 5.42 -4.06 -5.74
N PRO A 85 5.24 -5.34 -6.08
CA PRO A 85 5.04 -5.73 -7.47
C PRO A 85 3.90 -4.92 -8.09
N MET A 86 4.03 -4.63 -9.38
CA MET A 86 2.95 -4.00 -10.14
C MET A 86 1.82 -5.00 -10.38
N VAL A 87 0.59 -4.51 -10.25
CA VAL A 87 -0.62 -5.29 -10.48
C VAL A 87 -1.45 -4.64 -11.58
N ASP A 88 -2.09 -5.50 -12.37
CA ASP A 88 -3.23 -5.10 -13.19
C ASP A 88 -4.47 -5.14 -12.28
N TRP A 89 -5.29 -4.10 -12.27
CA TRP A 89 -6.49 -4.03 -11.43
C TRP A 89 -7.73 -3.91 -12.32
N GLN A 90 -8.75 -4.70 -12.01
CA GLN A 90 -10.00 -4.69 -12.79
C GLN A 90 -11.09 -3.83 -12.16
N GLN A 91 -11.16 -3.77 -10.82
CA GLN A 91 -12.30 -3.12 -10.13
C GLN A 91 -11.86 -2.20 -8.99
N SER A 92 -10.99 -2.67 -8.10
CA SER A 92 -10.40 -1.80 -7.09
C SER A 92 -9.02 -2.29 -6.66
N VAL A 93 -8.22 -1.35 -6.19
CA VAL A 93 -6.95 -1.62 -5.51
C VAL A 93 -6.98 -0.90 -4.17
N LYS A 94 -6.43 -1.53 -3.14
CA LYS A 94 -6.28 -0.95 -1.81
C LYS A 94 -4.84 -1.13 -1.37
N PHE A 95 -4.21 -0.05 -0.93
CA PHE A 95 -2.88 -0.07 -0.36
C PHE A 95 -2.93 0.37 1.09
N CYS A 96 -2.29 -0.39 1.96
CA CYS A 96 -2.38 -0.21 3.39
C CYS A 96 -1.04 -0.31 4.10
N GLY A 97 -0.93 0.41 5.21
CA GLY A 97 0.14 0.27 6.20
C GLY A 97 -0.46 -0.05 7.57
N SER A 98 0.23 -0.87 8.36
CA SER A 98 -0.23 -1.30 9.67
C SER A 98 0.93 -1.64 10.60
N HIS A 99 0.91 -1.14 11.83
CA HIS A 99 1.79 -1.64 12.91
C HIS A 99 1.34 -3.02 13.44
N LYS A 100 0.12 -3.47 13.10
CA LYS A 100 -0.44 -4.77 13.47
C LYS A 100 -0.42 -5.68 12.23
N GLY A 101 0.67 -6.40 12.02
CA GLY A 101 0.79 -7.30 10.85
C GLY A 101 -0.33 -8.35 10.77
N GLY A 102 -0.69 -8.75 9.55
CA GLY A 102 -1.51 -9.94 9.28
C GLY A 102 -3.04 -9.82 9.35
N ILE A 103 -3.60 -8.65 9.67
CA ILE A 103 -5.05 -8.39 9.70
C ILE A 103 -5.38 -7.34 8.65
N ASP A 104 -6.53 -7.45 7.95
CA ASP A 104 -7.02 -6.36 7.09
C ASP A 104 -7.17 -5.10 7.95
N PRO A 105 -6.37 -4.04 7.73
CA PRO A 105 -6.36 -2.91 8.62
C PRO A 105 -7.66 -2.08 8.58
N ASP A 106 -8.55 -2.31 7.61
CA ASP A 106 -9.93 -1.78 7.62
C ASP A 106 -10.80 -2.39 8.74
N MET A 107 -10.40 -3.54 9.29
CA MET A 107 -11.11 -4.21 10.38
C MET A 107 -10.65 -3.79 11.78
N ASP A 108 -9.58 -3.01 11.90
CA ASP A 108 -9.02 -2.59 13.19
C ASP A 108 -9.46 -1.17 13.55
N LEU A 109 -10.68 -1.03 14.08
CA LEU A 109 -11.24 0.24 14.52
C LEU A 109 -11.43 0.28 16.05
N PRO A 110 -10.99 1.37 16.73
CA PRO A 110 -10.25 2.53 16.19
C PRO A 110 -8.74 2.27 16.10
N SER A 111 -8.14 2.46 14.92
CA SER A 111 -6.69 2.27 14.72
C SER A 111 -5.83 3.39 15.31
N GLN A 112 -6.42 4.52 15.70
CA GLN A 112 -5.72 5.76 16.12
C GLN A 112 -4.67 6.28 15.12
N GLY A 113 -4.69 5.81 13.87
CA GLY A 113 -3.70 6.13 12.85
C GLY A 113 -2.51 5.18 12.78
N TYR A 114 -2.45 4.15 13.64
CA TYR A 114 -1.45 3.06 13.54
C TYR A 114 -1.70 2.15 12.33
N ASN A 115 -2.89 2.22 11.75
CA ASN A 115 -3.18 1.63 10.46
C ASN A 115 -3.89 2.64 9.57
N ALA A 116 -3.51 2.65 8.30
CA ALA A 116 -4.14 3.47 7.27
C ALA A 116 -4.22 2.68 5.97
N CYS A 117 -5.33 2.87 5.26
CA CYS A 117 -5.56 2.31 3.94
C CYS A 117 -6.05 3.39 3.00
N THR A 118 -5.62 3.30 1.74
CA THR A 118 -6.15 4.08 0.63
C THR A 118 -6.64 3.14 -0.44
N ALA A 119 -7.80 3.43 -1.01
CA ALA A 119 -8.38 2.64 -2.08
C ALA A 119 -8.64 3.50 -3.31
N TRP A 120 -8.50 2.87 -4.47
CA TRP A 120 -8.83 3.45 -5.77
C TRP A 120 -9.69 2.47 -6.57
N ARG A 121 -10.62 3.01 -7.37
CA ARG A 121 -11.52 2.27 -8.26
C ARG A 121 -11.31 2.76 -9.68
#